data_AF-A0A7V9EWT7-F1
#
_entry.id   AF-A0A7V9EWT7-F1
#
_cell.length_a   1.000
_cell.length_b   1.000
_cell.length_c   1.000
_cell.angle_alpha   90.00
_cell.angle_beta   90.00
_cell.angle_gamma   90.00
#
_symmetry.space_group_name_H-M   'P 1'
#
loop_
_entity.id
_entity.type
_entity.pdbx_description
1 polymer ?
#
loop_
_entity_poly.entity_id
_entity_poly.type
_entity_poly.pdbx_seq_one_letter_code
_entity_poly.pdbx_strand_id
1 'polypeptide(L)'
;MVRKIRGAALVVGVTLLISASPAGAQEVSAADVQTNLDNVFVLVSAILVIFMQAGFALVESGLTRAKSVANIMMKNLMDFCAGALAFFAVGYAIAFGEGNDFFGSEGWFLGDGA
;
A
#
# COMPACT_ATOMS: atom_id res chain seq x y z
N MET A 1 -9.74 -48.05 -26.59
CA MET A 1 -9.46 -46.59 -26.59
C MET A 1 -10.63 -45.77 -26.00
N VAL A 2 -11.88 -46.03 -26.41
CA VAL A 2 -13.09 -45.29 -25.98
C VAL A 2 -13.35 -45.27 -24.46
N ARG A 3 -12.99 -46.31 -23.71
CA ARG A 3 -13.16 -46.37 -22.24
C ARG A 3 -12.27 -45.37 -21.46
N LYS A 4 -11.05 -45.09 -21.95
CA LYS A 4 -10.15 -44.10 -21.33
C LYS A 4 -10.65 -42.67 -21.54
N ILE A 5 -11.22 -42.40 -22.71
CA ILE A 5 -11.79 -41.09 -23.09
C ILE A 5 -13.05 -40.78 -22.26
N ARG A 6 -13.93 -41.77 -22.05
CA ARG A 6 -15.13 -41.62 -21.19
C ARG A 6 -14.78 -41.39 -19.72
N GLY A 7 -13.73 -42.04 -19.21
CA GLY A 7 -13.22 -41.82 -17.85
C GLY A 7 -12.58 -40.44 -17.67
N ALA A 8 -11.78 -39.99 -18.64
CA ALA A 8 -11.18 -38.66 -18.63
C ALA A 8 -12.24 -37.55 -18.70
N ALA A 9 -13.28 -37.71 -19.52
CA ALA A 9 -14.39 -36.75 -19.60
C ALA A 9 -15.19 -36.64 -18.29
N LEU A 10 -15.37 -37.76 -17.57
CA LEU A 10 -16.03 -37.77 -16.27
C LEU A 10 -15.17 -37.08 -15.19
N VAL A 11 -13.86 -37.33 -15.18
CA VAL A 11 -12.94 -36.67 -14.23
C VAL A 11 -12.87 -35.17 -14.50
N VAL A 12 -12.77 -34.74 -15.76
CA VAL A 12 -12.79 -33.31 -16.12
C VAL A 12 -14.12 -32.66 -15.76
N GLY A 13 -15.25 -33.33 -16.01
CA GLY A 13 -16.58 -32.84 -15.64
C GLY A 13 -16.79 -32.71 -14.12
N VAL A 14 -16.28 -33.67 -13.33
CA VAL A 14 -16.35 -33.64 -11.86
C VAL A 14 -15.43 -32.55 -11.30
N THR A 15 -14.23 -32.38 -11.84
CA THR A 15 -13.32 -31.29 -11.44
C THR A 15 -13.94 -29.91 -11.75
N LEU A 16 -14.57 -29.75 -12.91
CA LEU A 16 -15.28 -28.52 -13.29
C LEU A 16 -16.47 -28.22 -12.35
N LEU A 17 -17.19 -29.25 -11.91
CA LEU A 17 -18.32 -29.11 -10.97
C LEU A 17 -17.85 -28.80 -9.54
N ILE A 18 -16.69 -29.31 -9.11
CA ILE A 18 -16.09 -28.96 -7.82
C ILE A 18 -15.61 -27.50 -7.81
N SER A 19 -15.04 -27.02 -8.91
CA SER A 19 -14.66 -25.60 -9.07
C SER A 19 -15.86 -24.66 -9.30
N ALA A 20 -17.03 -25.19 -9.67
CA ALA A 20 -18.28 -24.44 -9.85
C ALA A 20 -19.24 -24.58 -8.67
N SER A 21 -18.85 -25.30 -7.61
CA SER A 21 -19.65 -25.39 -6.40
C SER A 21 -19.67 -24.04 -5.67
N PRO A 22 -20.78 -23.65 -5.02
CA PRO A 22 -20.87 -22.39 -4.26
C PRO A 22 -19.89 -22.31 -3.07
N ALA A 23 -19.13 -23.37 -2.79
CA ALA A 23 -17.99 -23.35 -1.87
C ALA A 23 -16.81 -22.47 -2.34
N GLY A 24 -16.77 -22.09 -3.63
CA GLY A 24 -15.84 -21.10 -4.18
C GLY A 24 -16.40 -19.67 -4.19
N ALA A 25 -17.61 -19.44 -3.64
CA ALA A 25 -18.05 -18.09 -3.34
C ALA A 25 -17.26 -17.62 -2.12
N GLN A 26 -16.43 -16.60 -2.30
CA GLN A 26 -15.98 -15.78 -1.19
C GLN A 26 -17.25 -15.20 -0.57
N GLU A 27 -17.71 -15.79 0.53
CA GLU A 27 -18.67 -15.17 1.44
C GLU A 27 -18.01 -13.86 1.88
N VAL A 28 -18.35 -12.75 1.22
CA VAL A 28 -17.91 -11.42 1.64
C VAL A 28 -18.59 -11.19 2.98
N SER A 29 -17.87 -11.51 4.05
CA SER A 29 -18.31 -11.26 5.41
C SER A 29 -18.45 -9.76 5.60
N ALA A 30 -19.39 -9.33 6.44
CA ALA A 30 -19.48 -7.92 6.84
C ALA A 30 -18.12 -7.39 7.38
N ALA A 31 -17.30 -8.27 7.97
CA ALA A 31 -15.94 -7.94 8.42
C ALA A 31 -14.96 -7.65 7.26
N ASP A 32 -15.09 -8.34 6.13
CA ASP A 32 -14.25 -8.10 4.95
C ASP A 32 -14.61 -6.76 4.31
N VAL A 33 -15.90 -6.42 4.25
CA VAL A 33 -16.36 -5.12 3.76
C VAL A 33 -15.80 -4.00 4.63
N GLN A 34 -15.87 -4.15 5.96
CA GLN A 34 -15.35 -3.14 6.88
C GLN A 34 -13.84 -2.92 6.70
N THR A 35 -13.06 -4.00 6.62
CA THR A 35 -11.59 -3.91 6.40
C THR A 35 -11.25 -3.21 5.08
N ASN A 36 -11.99 -3.51 4.01
CA ASN A 36 -11.79 -2.85 2.72
C ASN A 36 -12.12 -1.35 2.78
N LEU A 37 -13.18 -0.96 3.49
CA LEU A 37 -13.55 0.44 3.68
C LEU A 37 -12.49 1.19 4.50
N ASP A 38 -12.00 0.57 5.58
CA ASP A 38 -10.96 1.16 6.43
C ASP A 38 -9.66 1.36 5.64
N ASN A 39 -9.26 0.39 4.80
CA ASN A 39 -8.10 0.52 3.91
C ASN A 39 -8.27 1.66 2.90
N VAL A 40 -9.43 1.78 2.26
CA VAL A 40 -9.72 2.89 1.34
C VAL A 40 -9.66 4.23 2.07
N PHE A 41 -10.23 4.31 3.28
CA PHE A 41 -10.19 5.52 4.07
C PHE A 41 -8.76 5.93 4.43
N VAL A 42 -7.91 4.99 4.86
CA VAL A 42 -6.50 5.25 5.17
C VAL A 42 -5.72 5.67 3.93
N LEU A 43 -5.96 5.04 2.77
CA LEU A 43 -5.30 5.42 1.51
C LEU A 43 -5.70 6.83 1.05
N VAL A 44 -6.98 7.18 1.13
CA VAL A 44 -7.45 8.55 0.82
C VAL A 44 -6.83 9.55 1.78
N SER A 45 -6.81 9.23 3.07
CA SER A 45 -6.19 10.07 4.10
C SER A 45 -4.68 10.28 3.83
N ALA A 46 -3.96 9.23 3.42
CA ALA A 46 -2.55 9.33 3.04
C ALA A 46 -2.33 10.27 1.84
N ILE A 47 -3.20 10.22 0.83
CA ILE A 47 -3.13 11.13 -0.33
C ILE A 47 -3.33 12.60 0.11
N LEU A 48 -4.30 12.85 1.00
CA LEU A 48 -4.55 14.20 1.52
C LEU A 48 -3.34 14.75 2.31
N VAL A 49 -2.64 13.90 3.07
CA VAL A 49 -1.42 14.28 3.78
C VAL A 49 -0.28 14.59 2.80
N ILE A 50 -0.09 13.81 1.74
CA ILE A 50 0.91 14.13 0.69
C ILE A 50 0.61 15.51 0.06
N PHE A 51 -0.67 15.85 -0.08
CA PHE A 51 -1.09 17.16 -0.60
C PHE A 51 -0.68 18.33 0.31
N MET A 52 -0.43 18.10 1.61
CA MET A 52 0.09 19.13 2.52
C MET A 52 1.50 19.61 2.10
N GLN A 53 2.33 18.72 1.55
CA GLN A 53 3.67 19.07 1.09
C GLN A 53 3.62 19.99 -0.14
N ALA A 54 2.68 19.76 -1.05
CA ALA A 54 2.38 20.70 -2.14
C ALA A 54 1.82 22.03 -1.62
N GLY A 55 0.99 21.98 -0.57
CA GLY A 55 0.44 23.17 0.10
C GLY A 55 1.52 24.08 0.71
N PHE A 56 2.46 23.51 1.47
CA PHE A 56 3.58 24.28 2.03
C PHE A 56 4.48 24.85 0.95
N ALA A 57 4.77 24.06 -0.08
CA ALA A 57 5.56 24.51 -1.20
C ALA A 57 4.92 25.75 -1.88
N LEU A 58 3.58 25.76 -2.04
CA LEU A 58 2.85 26.92 -2.59
C LEU A 58 2.91 28.15 -1.68
N VAL A 59 2.79 27.97 -0.36
CA VAL A 59 2.86 29.07 0.61
C VAL A 59 4.28 29.66 0.66
N GLU A 60 5.31 28.82 0.71
CA GLU A 60 6.70 29.29 0.72
C GLU A 60 7.08 29.99 -0.58
N SER A 61 6.72 29.41 -1.73
CA SER A 61 6.96 30.07 -3.02
C SER A 61 6.18 31.39 -3.15
N GLY A 62 4.92 31.43 -2.69
CA GLY A 62 4.05 32.62 -2.75
C GLY A 62 4.53 33.80 -1.90
N LEU A 63 5.25 33.54 -0.81
CA LEU A 63 5.82 34.58 0.06
C LEU A 63 7.25 35.00 -0.34
N THR A 64 7.84 34.34 -1.33
CA THR A 64 9.22 34.63 -1.76
C THR A 64 9.27 35.47 -3.03
N ARG A 65 10.41 36.11 -3.26
CA ARG A 65 10.63 36.88 -4.49
C ARG A 65 10.55 35.96 -5.71
N ALA A 66 9.82 36.39 -6.74
CA ALA A 66 9.62 35.63 -7.99
C ALA A 66 10.92 35.05 -8.59
N LYS A 67 12.05 35.76 -8.47
CA LYS A 67 13.35 35.29 -9.00
C LYS A 67 13.90 34.04 -8.30
N SER A 68 13.50 33.75 -7.06
CA SER A 68 14.01 32.63 -6.26
C SER A 68 13.01 31.49 -6.08
N VAL A 69 11.77 31.65 -6.55
CA VAL A 69 10.69 30.67 -6.40
C VAL A 69 11.09 29.30 -6.91
N ALA A 70 11.68 29.20 -8.10
CA ALA A 70 12.11 27.92 -8.68
C ALA A 70 13.12 27.17 -7.80
N ASN A 71 14.03 27.89 -7.14
CA ASN A 71 15.04 27.29 -6.26
C ASN A 71 14.45 26.82 -4.91
N ILE A 72 13.33 27.39 -4.49
CA ILE A 72 12.63 27.01 -3.26
C ILE A 72 11.69 25.83 -3.53
N MET A 73 11.02 25.85 -4.68
CA MET A 73 10.20 24.74 -5.15
C MET A 73 11.02 23.45 -5.32
N MET A 74 12.22 23.57 -5.89
CA MET A 74 13.12 22.43 -6.06
C MET A 74 13.57 21.82 -4.73
N LYS A 75 13.79 22.65 -3.69
CA LYS A 75 14.13 22.15 -2.34
C LYS A 75 12.95 21.44 -1.69
N ASN A 76 11.75 22.01 -1.78
CA ASN A 76 10.53 21.38 -1.26
C ASN A 76 10.27 20.02 -1.94
N LEU A 77 10.48 19.93 -3.26
CA LEU A 77 10.34 18.67 -3.97
C LEU A 77 11.41 17.65 -3.56
N MET A 78 12.67 18.08 -3.43
CA MET A 78 13.74 17.19 -2.94
C MET A 78 13.48 16.70 -1.52
N ASP A 79 12.96 17.56 -0.63
CA ASP A 79 12.61 17.19 0.74
C ASP A 79 11.52 16.12 0.77
N PHE A 80 10.47 16.27 -0.06
CA PHE A 80 9.43 15.25 -0.19
C PHE A 80 9.99 13.91 -0.68
N CYS A 81 10.80 13.91 -1.74
CA CYS A 81 11.38 12.69 -2.29
C CYS A 81 12.39 12.03 -1.33
N ALA A 82 13.30 12.81 -0.75
CA ALA A 82 14.31 12.31 0.17
C ALA A 82 13.67 11.84 1.48
N GLY A 83 12.66 12.55 1.99
CA GLY A 83 11.89 12.16 3.17
C GLY A 83 11.13 10.85 2.97
N ALA A 84 10.48 10.67 1.82
CA ALA A 84 9.80 9.41 1.50
C ALA A 84 10.78 8.23 1.43
N LEU A 85 11.94 8.41 0.79
CA LEU A 85 12.97 7.37 0.70
C LEU A 85 13.63 7.07 2.05
N ALA A 86 13.89 8.10 2.86
CA ALA A 86 14.45 7.94 4.20
C ALA A 86 13.47 7.22 5.14
N PHE A 87 12.18 7.55 5.04
CA PHE A 87 11.13 6.87 5.81
C PHE A 87 11.00 5.40 5.39
N PHE A 88 11.04 5.11 4.09
CA PHE A 88 11.02 3.75 3.57
C PHE A 88 12.24 2.91 4.02
N ALA A 89 13.44 3.48 3.97
CA ALA A 89 14.66 2.77 4.29
C ALA A 89 14.86 2.51 5.79
N VAL A 90 14.57 3.52 6.62
CA VAL A 90 14.99 3.57 8.04
C VAL A 90 13.86 4.02 8.95
N GLY A 91 13.01 4.96 8.50
CA GLY A 91 11.98 5.56 9.36
C GLY A 91 10.89 4.59 9.80
N TYR A 92 10.49 3.65 8.94
CA TYR A 92 9.52 2.61 9.30
C TYR A 92 10.05 1.71 10.42
N ALA A 93 11.31 1.26 10.30
CA ALA A 93 11.95 0.40 11.30
C ALA A 93 12.02 1.04 12.68
N ILE A 94 12.33 2.34 12.73
CA ILE A 94 12.45 3.07 13.99
C ILE A 94 11.08 3.35 14.63
N ALA A 95 10.06 3.68 13.83
CA ALA A 95 8.76 4.10 14.33
C ALA A 95 7.78 2.95 14.62
N PHE A 96 7.84 1.88 13.83
CA PHE A 96 6.88 0.77 13.87
C PHE A 96 7.53 -0.61 14.02
N GLY A 97 8.87 -0.72 14.01
CA GLY A 97 9.57 -1.98 14.23
C GLY A 97 9.53 -2.43 15.69
N GLU A 98 9.65 -3.74 15.93
CA GLU A 98 9.75 -4.29 17.29
C GLU A 98 11.07 -3.83 17.96
N GLY A 99 11.00 -3.45 19.23
CA GLY A 99 12.12 -2.84 19.94
C GLY A 99 11.79 -2.45 21.38
N ASN A 100 12.35 -1.33 21.83
CA ASN A 100 12.13 -0.78 23.17
C ASN A 100 11.15 0.41 23.12
N ASP A 101 10.71 0.93 24.27
CA ASP A 101 9.75 2.04 24.37
C ASP A 101 10.16 3.34 23.64
N PHE A 102 11.40 3.42 23.16
CA PHE A 102 11.95 4.60 22.50
C PHE A 102 12.30 4.39 21.02
N PHE A 103 12.67 3.18 20.61
CA PHE A 103 13.14 2.88 19.26
C PHE A 103 12.79 1.44 18.83
N GLY A 104 12.22 1.31 17.64
CA GLY A 104 12.12 0.04 16.91
C GLY A 104 13.46 -0.38 16.31
N SER A 105 13.72 -1.69 16.26
CA SER A 105 14.99 -2.28 15.82
C SER A 105 14.87 -3.23 14.64
N GLU A 106 13.65 -3.50 14.18
CA GLU A 106 13.32 -4.47 13.14
C GLU A 106 12.58 -3.80 11.96
N GLY A 107 12.54 -4.43 10.78
CA GLY A 107 11.83 -3.89 9.61
C GLY A 107 12.62 -2.88 8.74
N TRP A 108 13.95 -2.97 8.70
CA TRP A 108 14.79 -2.15 7.83
C TRP A 108 14.49 -2.37 6.35
N PHE A 109 14.34 -1.29 5.58
CA PHE A 109 13.98 -1.35 4.15
C PHE A 109 12.72 -2.18 3.82
N LEU A 110 11.81 -2.34 4.80
CA LEU A 110 10.61 -3.20 4.78
C LEU A 110 10.87 -4.73 4.76
N GLY A 111 11.51 -5.25 5.84
CA GLY A 111 11.37 -6.63 6.36
C GLY A 111 12.46 -6.98 7.40
N ASP A 112 12.26 -7.79 8.46
CA ASP A 112 11.18 -8.72 8.88
C ASP A 112 10.07 -8.04 9.70
N GLY A 113 8.80 -8.42 9.45
CA GLY A 113 7.60 -7.80 10.05
C GLY A 113 6.50 -7.30 9.10
N ALA A 114 6.47 -7.73 7.83
CA ALA A 114 5.31 -7.58 6.94
C ALA A 114 4.46 -8.86 6.93
#